data_AF-G2RA34-F1
#
_entry.id   AF-G2RA34-F1
#
_cell.length_a   1.000
_cell.length_b   1.000
_cell.length_c   1.000
_cell.angle_alpha   90.00
_cell.angle_beta   90.00
_cell.angle_gamma   90.00
#
_symmetry.space_group_name_H-M   'P 1'
#
loop_
_entity.id
_entity.type
_entity.pdbx_description
1 polymer ?
#
loop_
_entity_poly.entity_id
_entity_poly.type
_entity_poly.pdbx_seq_one_letter_code
_entity_poly.pdbx_strand_id
1 'polypeptide(L)'
;MKEKKGVVRMLLLTAAADLYHLYRDYTFFEYQVVLTRDDEEAGIQGERYVLTLHESNNPKPHLYWFVARFYKKKGDPQPKVHRPSHAPGIFAREFALFESFFQIKTGIPWEQRLIKAGTTSKSFFQYQPPVSLQ
;
A
#
# COMPACT_ATOMS: atom_id res chain seq x y z
N MET A 1 -25.46 22.84 -7.93
CA MET A 1 -24.39 23.12 -6.94
C MET A 1 -23.75 21.79 -6.51
N LYS A 2 -22.85 21.22 -7.32
CA LYS A 2 -22.24 19.89 -7.09
C LYS A 2 -20.76 19.92 -7.46
N GLU A 3 -19.92 20.72 -6.80
CA GLU A 3 -18.48 20.66 -7.05
C GLU A 3 -17.64 21.28 -5.94
N LYS A 4 -17.55 20.62 -4.78
CA LYS A 4 -16.57 20.96 -3.74
C LYS A 4 -15.88 19.77 -3.07
N LYS A 5 -16.28 18.52 -3.36
CA LYS A 5 -15.66 17.32 -2.75
C LYS A 5 -14.35 16.89 -3.43
N GLY A 6 -14.17 17.17 -4.72
CA GLY A 6 -12.96 16.80 -5.47
C GLY A 6 -11.74 17.64 -5.09
N VAL A 7 -11.93 18.97 -5.03
CA VAL A 7 -10.85 19.94 -4.77
C VAL A 7 -10.29 19.82 -3.34
N VAL A 8 -11.16 19.65 -2.33
CA VAL A 8 -10.74 19.48 -0.92
C VAL A 8 -9.95 18.18 -0.71
N ARG A 9 -10.27 17.12 -1.47
CA ARG A 9 -9.61 15.81 -1.36
C ARG A 9 -8.26 15.77 -2.08
N MET A 10 -8.13 16.53 -3.17
CA MET A 10 -6.85 16.75 -3.85
C MET A 10 -5.90 17.57 -2.95
N LEU A 11 -6.41 18.61 -2.27
CA LEU A 11 -5.66 19.37 -1.27
C LEU A 11 -5.17 18.51 -0.10
N LEU A 12 -5.96 17.54 0.38
CA LEU A 12 -5.57 16.62 1.46
C LEU A 12 -4.50 15.60 1.04
N LEU A 13 -4.44 15.23 -0.25
CA LEU A 13 -3.38 14.38 -0.78
C LEU A 13 -2.08 15.17 -1.02
N THR A 14 -2.16 16.43 -1.44
CA THR A 14 -0.99 17.30 -1.61
C THR A 14 -0.43 17.81 -0.29
N ALA A 15 -1.26 18.17 0.70
CA ALA A 15 -0.79 18.64 2.01
C ALA A 15 -0.09 17.54 2.83
N ALA A 16 -0.37 16.26 2.54
CA ALA A 16 0.34 15.13 3.15
C ALA A 16 1.75 14.96 2.59
N ALA A 17 2.02 15.39 1.34
CA ALA A 17 3.34 15.28 0.72
C ALA A 17 4.38 16.22 1.35
N ASP A 18 3.95 17.35 1.89
CA ASP A 18 4.82 18.29 2.60
C ASP A 18 5.21 17.80 4.01
N LEU A 19 4.44 16.86 4.58
CA LEU A 19 4.66 16.33 5.92
C LEU A 19 5.27 14.93 5.93
N TYR A 20 5.02 14.13 4.88
CA TYR A 20 5.44 12.74 4.77
C TYR A 20 5.91 12.40 3.36
N HIS A 21 6.89 11.51 3.27
CA HIS A 21 7.34 10.89 2.02
C HIS A 21 7.20 9.36 2.09
N LEU A 22 7.40 8.65 0.98
CA LEU A 22 7.46 7.18 0.99
C LEU A 22 8.73 6.74 1.70
N TYR A 23 8.59 5.85 2.67
CA TYR A 23 9.73 5.30 3.38
C TYR A 23 10.59 4.46 2.42
N ARG A 24 11.91 4.66 2.51
CA ARG A 24 12.93 3.84 1.86
C ARG A 24 13.84 3.26 2.92
N ASP A 25 14.11 1.97 2.85
CA ASP A 25 15.11 1.38 3.75
C ASP A 25 16.54 1.66 3.30
N TYR A 26 17.50 1.14 4.05
CA TYR A 26 18.94 1.28 3.77
C TYR A 26 19.38 0.64 2.44
N THR A 27 18.53 -0.17 1.81
CA THR A 27 18.77 -0.74 0.46
C THR A 27 18.16 0.11 -0.65
N PHE A 28 17.61 1.28 -0.31
CA PHE A 28 16.84 2.16 -1.20
C PHE A 28 15.53 1.53 -1.70
N PHE A 29 15.10 0.43 -1.08
CA PHE A 29 13.81 -0.16 -1.41
C PHE A 29 12.67 0.74 -0.92
N GLU A 30 11.90 1.27 -1.88
CA GLU A 30 10.73 2.11 -1.60
C GLU A 30 9.54 1.25 -1.23
N TYR A 31 8.94 1.49 -0.05
CA TYR A 31 7.82 0.72 0.47
C TYR A 31 6.49 1.16 -0.16
N GLN A 32 6.40 0.97 -1.48
CA GLN A 32 5.18 1.03 -2.27
C GLN A 32 4.97 -0.31 -2.98
N VAL A 33 4.09 -1.16 -2.43
CA VAL A 33 3.83 -2.50 -2.96
C VAL A 33 2.45 -2.54 -3.61
N VAL A 34 2.40 -2.99 -4.86
CA VAL A 34 1.15 -3.20 -5.59
C VAL A 34 0.76 -4.68 -5.51
N LEU A 35 -0.44 -4.94 -5.01
CA LEU A 35 -1.06 -6.25 -5.04
C LEU A 35 -2.21 -6.26 -6.04
N THR A 36 -2.32 -7.27 -6.89
CA THR A 36 -3.34 -7.39 -7.94
C THR A 36 -4.10 -8.68 -7.80
N ARG A 37 -5.40 -8.67 -8.14
CA ARG A 37 -6.21 -9.88 -8.20
C ARG A 37 -7.15 -9.83 -9.41
N ASP A 38 -7.09 -10.90 -10.18
CA ASP A 38 -7.98 -11.20 -11.29
C ASP A 38 -8.49 -12.64 -11.09
N ASP A 39 -9.80 -12.81 -11.11
CA ASP A 39 -10.50 -14.09 -10.96
C ASP A 39 -11.77 -14.05 -11.80
N GLU A 40 -11.66 -14.55 -13.04
CA GLU A 40 -12.74 -14.51 -14.03
C GLU A 40 -13.97 -15.31 -13.58
N GLU A 41 -13.76 -16.44 -12.89
CA GLU A 41 -14.82 -17.30 -12.38
C GLU A 41 -15.65 -16.58 -11.30
N ALA A 42 -14.99 -15.77 -10.47
CA ALA A 42 -15.64 -14.93 -9.47
C ALA A 42 -16.08 -13.55 -10.01
N GLY A 43 -15.88 -13.25 -11.30
CA GLY A 43 -16.20 -11.96 -11.92
C GLY A 43 -15.32 -10.80 -11.44
N ILE A 44 -14.12 -11.10 -10.93
CA ILE A 44 -13.16 -10.12 -10.42
C ILE A 44 -12.17 -9.76 -11.53
N GLN A 45 -12.16 -8.49 -11.93
CA GLN A 45 -11.24 -7.99 -12.94
C GLN A 45 -10.61 -6.65 -12.52
N GLY A 46 -9.29 -6.67 -12.34
CA GLY A 46 -8.47 -5.50 -12.08
C GLY A 46 -8.58 -4.96 -10.65
N GLU A 47 -8.89 -5.80 -9.67
CA GLU A 47 -8.77 -5.41 -8.27
C GLU A 47 -7.31 -5.20 -7.91
N ARG A 48 -7.02 -4.12 -7.19
CA ARG A 48 -5.66 -3.89 -6.67
C ARG A 48 -5.62 -3.19 -5.33
N TYR A 49 -4.64 -3.55 -4.52
CA TYR A 49 -4.18 -2.75 -3.40
C TYR A 49 -2.88 -2.05 -3.76
N VAL A 50 -2.73 -0.80 -3.33
CA VAL A 50 -1.44 -0.10 -3.26
C VAL A 50 -1.14 0.11 -1.78
N LEU A 51 -0.16 -0.63 -1.27
CA LEU A 51 0.33 -0.56 0.10
C LEU A 51 1.49 0.44 0.15
N THR A 52 1.41 1.43 1.03
CA THR A 52 2.45 2.45 1.19
C THR A 52 2.81 2.61 2.66
N LEU A 53 4.11 2.55 2.99
CA LEU A 53 4.63 3.00 4.28
C LEU A 53 5.22 4.39 4.11
N HIS A 54 4.73 5.33 4.90
CA HIS A 54 5.18 6.71 4.86
C HIS A 54 6.07 7.04 6.06
N GLU A 55 7.04 7.94 5.89
CA GLU A 55 7.89 8.49 6.94
C GLU A 55 7.74 10.02 6.99
N SER A 56 7.70 10.60 8.19
CA SER A 56 7.56 12.05 8.38
C SER A 56 8.83 12.80 7.97
N ASN A 57 8.69 13.99 7.38
CA ASN A 57 9.80 14.85 6.97
C ASN A 57 10.57 15.49 8.14
N ASN A 58 10.09 15.39 9.38
CA ASN A 58 10.73 15.96 10.57
C ASN A 58 12.10 15.31 10.87
N PRO A 59 13.09 16.07 11.41
CA PRO A 59 14.46 15.59 11.58
C PRO A 59 14.60 14.39 12.55
N LYS A 60 13.96 14.40 13.73
CA LYS A 60 13.75 13.25 14.64
C LYS A 60 12.77 13.62 15.78
N PRO A 61 12.12 12.64 16.42
CA PRO A 61 11.97 11.26 15.95
C PRO A 61 11.08 11.21 14.70
N HIS A 62 11.32 10.26 13.80
CA HIS A 62 10.42 10.05 12.67
C HIS A 62 9.15 9.32 13.12
N LEU A 63 8.03 9.73 12.54
CA LEU A 63 6.77 9.01 12.62
C LEU A 63 6.50 8.33 11.28
N TYR A 64 5.95 7.12 11.37
CA TYR A 64 5.62 6.29 10.23
C TYR A 64 4.11 6.12 10.12
N TRP A 65 3.61 5.83 8.91
CA TRP A 65 2.20 5.52 8.72
C TRP A 65 1.96 4.55 7.57
N PHE A 66 1.40 3.39 7.89
CA PHE A 66 0.96 2.44 6.88
C PHE A 66 -0.43 2.80 6.33
N VAL A 67 -0.55 2.82 5.00
CA VAL A 67 -1.80 3.07 4.28
C VAL A 67 -1.99 2.04 3.17
N ALA A 68 -3.19 1.47 3.07
CA ALA A 68 -3.59 0.61 1.97
C ALA A 68 -4.69 1.29 1.14
N ARG A 69 -4.50 1.41 -0.18
CA ARG A 69 -5.49 1.98 -1.11
C ARG A 69 -6.05 0.87 -1.98
N PHE A 70 -7.34 0.58 -1.87
CA PHE A 70 -8.03 -0.45 -2.65
C PHE A 70 -8.74 0.16 -3.86
N TYR A 71 -8.55 -0.43 -5.03
CA TYR A 71 -9.25 -0.10 -6.26
C TYR A 71 -10.07 -1.31 -6.68
N LYS A 72 -11.39 -1.12 -6.88
CA LYS A 72 -12.31 -2.25 -7.10
C LYS A 72 -12.24 -2.81 -8.53
N LYS A 73 -11.84 -1.99 -9.49
CA LYS A 73 -11.77 -2.37 -10.90
C LYS A 73 -10.69 -1.59 -11.61
N LYS A 74 -10.30 -2.08 -12.80
CA LYS A 74 -9.39 -1.36 -13.69
C LYS A 74 -9.95 0.04 -14.02
N GLY A 75 -9.11 1.05 -13.90
CA GLY A 75 -9.49 2.45 -14.18
C GLY A 75 -10.36 3.12 -13.11
N ASP A 76 -10.56 2.50 -11.95
CA ASP A 76 -11.26 3.14 -10.82
C ASP A 76 -10.52 4.42 -10.39
N PRO A 77 -11.15 5.61 -10.49
CA PRO A 77 -10.48 6.87 -10.20
C PRO A 77 -10.34 7.13 -8.70
N GLN A 78 -11.07 6.42 -7.85
CA GLN A 78 -11.13 6.73 -6.42
C GLN A 78 -10.92 5.49 -5.56
N PRO A 79 -9.73 5.31 -4.97
CA PRO A 79 -9.52 4.19 -4.08
C PRO A 79 -10.30 4.33 -2.77
N LYS A 80 -10.72 3.19 -2.23
CA LYS A 80 -11.09 3.08 -0.81
C LYS A 80 -9.81 3.03 0.01
N VAL A 81 -9.62 4.04 0.86
CA VAL A 81 -8.45 4.14 1.73
C VAL A 81 -8.71 3.37 3.01
N HIS A 82 -7.79 2.47 3.37
CA HIS A 82 -7.76 1.76 4.63
C HIS A 82 -6.50 2.16 5.41
N ARG A 83 -6.69 2.58 6.65
CA ARG A 83 -5.62 2.96 7.59
C ARG A 83 -5.79 2.09 8.84
N PRO A 84 -5.00 1.01 8.99
CA PRO A 84 -5.11 0.14 10.16
C PRO A 84 -4.82 0.87 11.49
N SER A 85 -3.95 1.89 11.45
CA SER A 85 -3.67 2.77 12.57
C SER A 85 -4.44 4.09 12.45
N HIS A 86 -5.04 4.54 13.57
CA HIS A 86 -5.75 5.83 13.64
C HIS A 86 -4.81 7.04 13.56
N ALA A 87 -3.55 6.87 13.94
CA ALA A 87 -2.53 7.91 13.94
C ALA A 87 -1.14 7.31 13.61
N PRO A 88 -0.22 8.13 13.04
CA PRO A 88 1.17 7.75 12.83
C PRO A 88 1.84 7.23 14.11
N GLY A 89 2.84 6.38 13.97
CA GLY A 89 3.54 5.76 15.10
C GLY A 89 5.00 5.44 14.81
N ILE A 90 5.62 4.67 15.69
CA ILE A 90 6.99 4.18 15.49
C ILE A 90 7.05 3.16 14.36
N PHE A 91 8.22 3.02 13.74
CA PHE A 91 8.44 2.12 12.59
C PHE A 91 7.95 0.71 12.86
N ALA A 92 8.39 0.09 13.96
CA ALA A 92 8.09 -1.31 14.27
C ALA A 92 6.58 -1.61 14.30
N ARG A 93 5.76 -0.69 14.84
CA ARG A 93 4.30 -0.84 14.88
C ARG A 93 3.71 -0.78 13.48
N GLU A 94 4.04 0.25 12.71
CA GLU A 94 3.45 0.46 11.38
C GLU A 94 3.92 -0.59 10.38
N PHE A 95 5.16 -1.05 10.53
CA PHE A 95 5.71 -2.13 9.73
C PHE A 95 5.04 -3.47 10.03
N ALA A 96 4.82 -3.81 11.30
CA ALA A 96 4.07 -5.02 11.66
C ALA A 96 2.63 -5.02 11.10
N LEU A 97 1.98 -3.84 11.05
CA LEU A 97 0.66 -3.68 10.41
C LEU A 97 0.73 -3.92 8.90
N PHE A 98 1.78 -3.41 8.25
CA PHE A 98 2.05 -3.65 6.83
C PHE A 98 2.26 -5.15 6.55
N GLU A 99 3.12 -5.82 7.31
CA GLU A 99 3.42 -7.26 7.14
C GLU A 99 2.17 -8.12 7.34
N SER A 100 1.41 -7.84 8.41
CA SER A 100 0.16 -8.54 8.70
C SER A 100 -0.86 -8.36 7.57
N PHE A 101 -1.02 -7.12 7.06
CA PHE A 101 -1.94 -6.85 5.97
C PHE A 101 -1.51 -7.56 4.68
N PHE A 102 -0.21 -7.52 4.35
CA PHE A 102 0.35 -8.22 3.22
C PHE A 102 0.04 -9.72 3.31
N GLN A 103 0.37 -10.37 4.43
CA GLN A 103 0.13 -11.79 4.64
C GLN A 103 -1.36 -12.16 4.54
N ILE A 104 -2.26 -11.36 5.11
CA ILE A 104 -3.71 -11.59 5.00
C ILE A 104 -4.17 -11.55 3.53
N LYS A 105 -3.60 -10.66 2.70
CA LYS A 105 -4.03 -10.50 1.31
C LYS A 105 -3.39 -11.48 0.35
N THR A 106 -2.15 -11.89 0.61
CA THR A 106 -1.36 -12.73 -0.32
C THR A 106 -1.26 -14.19 0.13
N GLY A 107 -1.46 -14.46 1.43
CA GLY A 107 -1.16 -15.75 2.06
C GLY A 107 0.33 -15.99 2.33
N ILE A 108 1.19 -15.00 2.03
CA ILE A 108 2.65 -15.13 2.09
C ILE A 108 3.20 -14.20 3.17
N PRO A 109 4.00 -14.71 4.13
CA PRO A 109 4.73 -13.86 5.06
C PRO A 109 5.70 -12.90 4.34
N TRP A 110 5.84 -11.67 4.84
CA TRP A 110 6.62 -10.64 4.14
C TRP A 110 8.09 -11.03 3.94
N GLU A 111 8.71 -11.73 4.88
CA GLU A 111 10.08 -12.21 4.78
C GLU A 111 10.26 -13.26 3.66
N GLN A 112 9.20 -13.95 3.26
CA GLN A 112 9.20 -14.95 2.19
C GLN A 112 8.76 -14.38 0.83
N ARG A 113 8.53 -13.07 0.76
CA ARG A 113 7.95 -12.40 -0.42
C ARG A 113 8.72 -12.65 -1.72
N LEU A 114 10.03 -12.80 -1.66
CA LEU A 114 10.84 -12.98 -2.87
C LEU A 114 10.76 -14.41 -3.41
N ILE A 115 10.63 -15.40 -2.53
CA ILE A 115 10.74 -16.83 -2.88
C ILE A 115 9.37 -17.42 -3.21
N LYS A 116 8.31 -16.94 -2.55
CA LYS A 116 6.95 -17.48 -2.69
C LYS A 116 6.05 -16.67 -3.63
N ALA A 117 6.59 -15.68 -4.34
CA ALA A 117 5.79 -14.92 -5.30
C ALA A 117 5.19 -15.84 -6.36
N GLY A 118 3.87 -15.71 -6.59
CA GLY A 118 3.15 -16.54 -7.56
C GLY A 118 2.85 -17.98 -7.11
N THR A 119 3.10 -18.35 -5.85
CA THR A 119 2.80 -19.71 -5.37
C THR A 119 1.42 -19.88 -4.75
N THR A 120 0.65 -18.80 -4.56
CA THR A 120 -0.72 -18.88 -3.98
C THR A 120 -1.79 -18.97 -5.06
N SER A 121 -2.97 -19.47 -4.68
CA SER A 121 -4.12 -19.56 -5.60
C SER A 121 -4.64 -18.19 -6.02
N LYS A 122 -5.37 -18.13 -7.15
CA LYS A 122 -5.97 -16.91 -7.71
C LYS A 122 -6.94 -16.18 -6.77
N SER A 123 -7.48 -16.88 -5.77
CA SER A 123 -8.33 -16.29 -4.73
C SER A 123 -7.59 -15.26 -3.85
N PHE A 124 -6.26 -15.37 -3.73
CA PHE A 124 -5.39 -14.41 -3.06
C PHE A 124 -4.90 -13.31 -4.00
N PHE A 125 -4.57 -12.15 -3.44
CA PHE A 125 -3.87 -11.11 -4.20
C PHE A 125 -2.44 -11.55 -4.49
N GLN A 126 -2.03 -11.33 -5.74
CA GLN A 126 -0.69 -11.58 -6.25
C GLN A 126 0.12 -10.28 -6.22
N TYR A 127 1.44 -10.39 -6.30
CA TYR A 127 2.35 -9.26 -6.43
C TYR A 127 3.54 -9.67 -7.27
N GLN A 128 4.22 -8.68 -7.83
CA GLN A 128 5.52 -8.90 -8.44
C GLN A 128 6.60 -8.46 -7.45
N PRO A 129 7.58 -9.32 -7.15
CA PRO A 129 8.79 -8.88 -6.48
C PRO A 129 9.39 -7.70 -7.25
N PRO A 130 9.96 -6.71 -6.55
CA PRO A 130 10.76 -5.69 -7.20
C PRO A 130 11.89 -6.43 -7.92
N VAL A 131 11.83 -6.48 -9.25
CA VAL A 131 12.98 -6.94 -10.03
C VAL A 131 14.06 -5.88 -9.81
N SER A 132 15.24 -6.29 -9.36
CA SER A 132 16.40 -5.41 -9.42
C SER A 132 16.55 -4.96 -10.87
N LEU A 133 16.32 -3.68 -11.14
CA LEU A 133 16.85 -3.06 -12.34
C LEU A 133 18.36 -3.28 -12.28
N GLN A 134 18.86 -4.12 -13.20
CA GLN A 134 20.28 -4.17 -13.54
C GLN A 134 20.71 -2.83 -14.13
#